data_AF-A0A3M7KZZ8-F1
#
_entry.id   AF-A0A3M7KZZ8-F1
#
_cell.length_a   1.000
_cell.length_b   1.000
_cell.length_c   1.000
_cell.angle_alpha   90.00
_cell.angle_beta   90.00
_cell.angle_gamma   90.00
#
_symmetry.space_group_name_H-M   'P 1'
#
loop_
_entity.id
_entity.type
_entity.pdbx_description
1 polymer ?
#
loop_
_entity_poly.entity_id
_entity_poly.type
_entity_poly.pdbx_seq_one_letter_code
_entity_poly.pdbx_strand_id
1 'polypeptide(L)'
;MDVGSAVLDVAALRQLTNPADIPRLLSAALVRERAIDTELEGMLGRREAIQAEMLEMTASTSEALQMLAVEAEALEESTAGSANLAQRVSSQVRALDATQTRVQGALSHIAGLLGRAAAVEGVARALAREDYEAAVHCVDEYLTLEEQTLAALGGSGASPTAVAGSKAGGAGVAPPAEHGVGSVACLAGVSAEQAAAFAQHRRSVEEAVSACLTAAVAAGDHAAPGGGLALRLSEGEVRAVLAQRREWSQDEISRLRLA
;
A
#
# COMPACT_ATOMS: atom_id res chain seq x y z
N MET A 1 -8.60 30.79 78.04
CA MET A 1 -7.73 30.61 79.22
C MET A 1 -6.38 30.18 78.69
N ASP A 2 -5.61 31.15 78.21
CA ASP A 2 -4.25 30.96 77.70
C ASP A 2 -3.32 30.64 78.86
N VAL A 3 -2.92 29.37 78.97
CA VAL A 3 -1.81 28.96 79.85
C VAL A 3 -0.51 28.87 79.04
N GLY A 4 -0.52 29.32 77.78
CA GLY A 4 0.68 29.51 76.96
C GLY A 4 1.30 30.89 77.20
N SER A 5 2.28 30.99 78.09
CA SER A 5 3.42 31.93 78.04
C SER A 5 4.07 32.22 79.40
N ALA A 6 3.60 31.66 80.50
CA ALA A 6 4.38 31.67 81.73
C ALA A 6 5.46 30.58 81.67
N VAL A 7 6.43 30.73 80.77
CA VAL A 7 7.80 30.37 81.14
C VAL A 7 8.01 31.09 82.47
N LEU A 8 8.34 30.35 83.53
CA LEU A 8 8.57 30.92 84.86
C LEU A 8 9.63 32.02 84.73
N ASP A 9 9.19 33.26 84.52
CA ASP A 9 10.09 34.38 84.32
C ASP A 9 10.87 34.53 85.62
N VAL A 10 12.19 34.60 85.52
CA VAL A 10 13.08 34.70 86.69
C VAL A 10 12.74 35.96 87.51
N ALA A 11 12.14 36.96 86.85
CA ALA A 11 11.56 38.14 87.49
C ALA A 11 10.34 37.82 88.38
N ALA A 12 9.45 36.92 87.96
CA ALA A 12 8.27 36.51 88.73
C ALA A 12 8.63 35.65 89.96
N LEU A 13 9.70 34.84 89.85
CA LEU A 13 10.23 34.07 90.98
C LEU A 13 10.81 34.94 92.09
N ARG A 14 11.39 36.10 91.75
CA ARG A 14 11.97 37.05 92.72
C ARG A 14 10.93 37.83 93.53
N GLN A 15 9.66 37.87 93.09
CA GLN A 15 8.57 38.58 93.77
C GLN A 15 7.78 37.69 94.74
N LEU A 16 8.06 36.38 94.76
CA LEU A 16 7.41 35.42 95.66
C LEU A 16 7.95 35.57 97.09
N THR A 17 7.24 36.35 97.90
CA THR A 17 7.60 36.63 99.30
C THR A 17 7.04 35.58 100.28
N ASN A 18 6.20 34.66 99.81
CA ASN A 18 5.50 33.68 100.64
C ASN A 18 6.02 32.25 100.38
N PRO A 19 6.55 31.54 101.40
CA PRO A 19 7.12 30.21 101.24
C PRO A 19 6.10 29.14 100.83
N ALA A 20 4.80 29.39 101.02
CA ALA A 20 3.74 28.46 100.62
C ALA A 20 3.43 28.48 99.10
N ASP A 21 3.85 29.52 98.38
CA ASP A 21 3.56 29.66 96.95
C ASP A 21 4.59 28.93 96.06
N ILE A 22 5.80 28.70 96.58
CA ILE A 22 6.86 27.91 95.95
C ILE A 22 6.42 26.45 95.67
N PRO A 23 5.95 25.66 96.65
CA PRO A 23 5.53 24.28 96.39
C PRO A 23 4.31 24.20 95.48
N ARG A 24 3.43 25.22 95.49
CA ARG A 24 2.27 25.30 94.60
C ARG A 24 2.70 25.48 93.14
N LEU A 25 3.58 26.46 92.86
CA LEU A 25 4.12 26.69 91.52
C LEU A 25 4.95 25.50 91.04
N LEU A 26 5.72 24.86 91.91
CA LEU A 26 6.44 23.64 91.58
C LEU A 26 5.48 22.49 91.22
N SER A 27 4.44 22.26 92.01
CA SER A 27 3.45 21.22 91.71
C SER A 27 2.70 21.50 90.40
N ALA A 28 2.41 22.77 90.10
CA ALA A 28 1.79 23.18 88.84
C ALA A 28 2.72 22.98 87.63
N ALA A 29 4.02 23.29 87.79
CA ALA A 29 5.04 23.06 86.77
C ALA A 29 5.24 21.55 86.51
N LEU A 30 5.30 20.73 87.56
CA LEU A 30 5.42 19.27 87.43
C LEU A 30 4.19 18.63 86.76
N VAL A 31 2.98 19.12 87.03
CA VAL A 31 1.77 18.66 86.34
C VAL A 31 1.83 19.03 84.86
N ARG A 32 2.33 20.22 84.52
CA ARG A 32 2.49 20.66 83.13
C ARG A 32 3.56 19.86 82.39
N GLU A 33 4.70 19.62 83.02
CA GLU A 33 5.79 18.80 82.46
C GLU A 33 5.27 17.41 82.11
N ARG A 34 4.58 16.75 83.06
CA ARG A 34 3.95 15.44 82.80
C ARG A 34 2.93 15.47 81.68
N ALA A 35 2.12 16.53 81.58
CA ALA A 35 1.16 16.68 80.50
C ALA A 35 1.86 16.78 79.12
N ILE A 36 2.94 17.57 79.04
CA ILE A 36 3.76 17.70 77.84
C ILE A 36 4.42 16.36 77.51
N ASP A 37 4.96 15.65 78.50
CA ASP A 37 5.58 14.33 78.29
C ASP A 37 4.59 13.33 77.70
N THR A 38 3.36 13.27 78.22
CA THR A 38 2.31 12.39 77.67
C THR A 38 1.90 12.78 76.25
N GLU A 39 1.89 14.07 75.92
CA GLU A 39 1.58 14.55 74.57
C GLU A 39 2.72 14.19 73.59
N LEU A 40 3.97 14.35 74.02
CA LEU A 40 5.16 13.96 73.25
C LEU A 40 5.21 12.46 73.00
N GLU A 41 4.97 11.63 74.02
CA GLU A 41 4.85 10.17 73.86
C GLU A 41 3.74 9.81 72.86
N GLY A 42 2.59 10.49 72.94
CA GLY A 42 1.50 10.30 71.99
C GLY A 42 1.82 10.76 70.56
N MET A 43 2.67 11.77 70.38
CA MET A 43 3.15 12.21 69.07
C MET A 43 4.23 11.28 68.50
N LEU A 44 5.15 10.81 69.35
CA LEU A 44 6.20 9.87 68.97
C LEU A 44 5.59 8.51 68.56
N GLY A 45 4.64 7.99 69.33
CA GLY A 45 3.93 6.76 68.97
C GLY A 45 3.17 6.87 67.64
N ARG A 46 2.55 8.01 67.37
CA ARG A 46 1.91 8.28 66.07
C ARG A 46 2.91 8.32 64.92
N ARG A 47 4.07 8.93 65.14
CA ARG A 47 5.15 8.98 64.13
C ARG A 47 5.66 7.57 63.82
N GLU A 48 5.88 6.74 64.83
CA GLU A 48 6.33 5.35 64.65
C GLU A 48 5.29 4.52 63.88
N ALA A 49 4.00 4.67 64.21
CA ALA A 49 2.92 3.99 63.48
C ALA A 49 2.87 4.41 62.00
N ILE A 50 2.96 5.71 61.70
CA ILE A 50 2.98 6.22 60.32
C ILE A 50 4.23 5.72 59.57
N GLN A 51 5.38 5.65 60.23
CA GLN A 51 6.60 5.13 59.62
C GLN A 51 6.47 3.64 59.27
N ALA A 52 5.85 2.84 60.13
CA ALA A 52 5.58 1.44 59.85
C ALA A 52 4.62 1.27 58.67
N GLU A 53 3.52 2.02 58.63
CA GLU A 53 2.55 1.99 57.54
C GLU A 53 3.18 2.45 56.20
N MET A 54 4.03 3.48 56.22
CA MET A 54 4.78 3.91 55.04
C MET A 54 5.75 2.86 54.54
N LEU A 55 6.45 2.15 55.43
CA LEU A 55 7.34 1.05 55.04
C LEU A 55 6.57 -0.12 54.43
N GLU A 56 5.43 -0.48 55.01
CA GLU A 56 4.56 -1.53 54.48
C GLU A 56 4.02 -1.16 53.09
N MET A 57 3.49 0.06 52.94
CA MET A 57 2.97 0.55 51.67
C MET A 57 4.07 0.68 50.60
N THR A 58 5.26 1.17 50.96
CA THR A 58 6.38 1.27 50.01
C THR A 58 6.88 -0.10 49.57
N ALA A 59 6.91 -1.09 50.46
CA ALA A 59 7.24 -2.47 50.11
C ALA A 59 6.20 -3.07 49.13
N SER A 60 4.91 -2.97 49.46
CA SER A 60 3.85 -3.54 48.63
C SER A 60 3.73 -2.86 47.26
N THR A 61 3.88 -1.53 47.22
CA THR A 61 3.85 -0.77 45.96
C THR A 61 5.09 -1.01 45.12
N SER A 62 6.28 -1.16 45.74
CA SER A 62 7.50 -1.51 45.01
C SER A 62 7.39 -2.88 44.33
N GLU A 63 6.85 -3.88 45.02
CA GLU A 63 6.64 -5.22 44.45
C GLU A 63 5.65 -5.17 43.28
N ALA A 64 4.51 -4.48 43.44
CA ALA A 64 3.54 -4.30 42.38
C ALA A 64 4.11 -3.56 41.16
N LEU A 65 4.93 -2.52 41.37
CA LEU A 65 5.59 -1.80 40.30
C LEU A 65 6.64 -2.65 39.56
N GLN A 66 7.36 -3.52 40.26
CA GLN A 66 8.31 -4.44 39.64
C GLN A 66 7.60 -5.47 38.77
N MET A 67 6.50 -6.06 39.25
CA MET A 67 5.69 -6.98 38.44
C MET A 67 5.12 -6.28 37.21
N LEU A 68 4.57 -5.08 37.37
CA LEU A 68 4.04 -4.30 36.24
C LEU A 68 5.12 -3.93 35.22
N ALA A 69 6.34 -3.64 35.67
CA ALA A 69 7.47 -3.37 34.78
C ALA A 69 7.81 -4.61 33.92
N VAL A 70 7.85 -5.79 34.54
CA VAL A 70 8.08 -7.07 33.82
C VAL A 70 6.95 -7.34 32.82
N GLU A 71 5.69 -7.10 33.21
CA GLU A 71 4.55 -7.26 32.31
C GLU A 71 4.59 -6.26 31.15
N ALA A 72 5.01 -5.02 31.40
CA ALA A 72 5.16 -4.01 30.36
C ALA A 72 6.26 -4.37 29.36
N GLU A 73 7.40 -4.89 29.83
CA GLU A 73 8.47 -5.40 28.97
C GLU A 73 8.00 -6.59 28.12
N ALA A 74 7.28 -7.55 28.71
CA ALA A 74 6.70 -8.68 27.98
C ALA A 74 5.67 -8.23 26.92
N LEU A 75 4.88 -7.20 27.23
CA LEU A 75 3.93 -6.62 26.28
C LEU A 75 4.66 -5.87 25.16
N GLU A 76 5.75 -5.16 25.45
CA GLU A 76 6.60 -4.52 24.45
C GLU A 76 7.18 -5.56 23.49
N GLU A 77 7.74 -6.66 24.01
CA GLU A 77 8.29 -7.74 23.17
C GLU A 77 7.20 -8.39 22.29
N SER A 78 6.02 -8.66 22.85
CA SER A 78 4.90 -9.26 22.11
C SER A 78 4.34 -8.33 21.03
N THR A 79 4.19 -7.05 21.34
CA THR A 79 3.72 -6.04 20.38
C THR A 79 4.75 -5.79 19.28
N ALA A 80 6.05 -5.74 19.61
CA ALA A 80 7.13 -5.66 18.63
C ALA A 80 7.18 -6.91 17.73
N GLY A 81 7.00 -8.11 18.30
CA GLY A 81 6.91 -9.37 17.55
C GLY A 81 5.73 -9.37 16.59
N SER A 82 4.56 -8.91 17.05
CA SER A 82 3.35 -8.78 16.22
C SER A 82 3.52 -7.76 15.10
N ALA A 83 4.14 -6.61 15.39
CA ALA A 83 4.44 -5.58 14.39
C ALA A 83 5.41 -6.08 13.31
N ASN A 84 6.47 -6.81 13.69
CA ASN A 84 7.41 -7.39 12.74
C ASN A 84 6.73 -8.45 11.85
N LEU A 85 5.91 -9.33 12.45
CA LEU A 85 5.14 -10.31 11.68
C LEU A 85 4.18 -9.63 10.72
N ALA A 86 3.45 -8.60 11.15
CA ALA A 86 2.57 -7.81 10.29
C ALA A 86 3.33 -7.16 9.13
N GLN A 87 4.53 -6.61 9.39
CA GLN A 87 5.36 -6.02 8.35
C GLN A 87 5.84 -7.05 7.32
N ARG A 88 6.21 -8.26 7.78
CA ARG A 88 6.60 -9.38 6.91
C ARG A 88 5.43 -9.91 6.08
N VAL A 89 4.26 -10.09 6.68
CA VAL A 89 3.05 -10.50 5.96
C VAL A 89 2.68 -9.41 4.94
N SER A 90 2.75 -8.13 5.32
CA SER A 90 2.46 -7.01 4.44
C SER A 90 3.43 -6.94 3.24
N SER A 91 4.72 -7.20 3.44
CA SER A 91 5.69 -7.24 2.34
C SER A 91 5.46 -8.45 1.43
N GLN A 92 5.13 -9.60 1.98
CA GLN A 92 4.81 -10.80 1.22
C GLN A 92 3.53 -10.63 0.38
N VAL A 93 2.50 -9.98 0.93
CA VAL A 93 1.27 -9.66 0.20
C VAL A 93 1.58 -8.70 -0.95
N ARG A 94 2.38 -7.63 -0.73
CA ARG A 94 2.80 -6.75 -1.82
C ARG A 94 3.56 -7.48 -2.93
N ALA A 95 4.43 -8.43 -2.56
CA ALA A 95 5.15 -9.25 -3.54
C ALA A 95 4.19 -10.17 -4.31
N LEU A 96 3.23 -10.78 -3.62
CA LEU A 96 2.20 -11.62 -4.23
C LEU A 96 1.32 -10.81 -5.17
N ASP A 97 0.84 -9.64 -4.75
CA ASP A 97 0.04 -8.74 -5.58
C ASP A 97 0.78 -8.36 -6.87
N ALA A 98 2.07 -8.04 -6.78
CA ALA A 98 2.89 -7.75 -7.94
C ALA A 98 3.00 -8.95 -8.90
N THR A 99 3.16 -10.17 -8.37
CA THR A 99 3.15 -11.38 -9.21
C THR A 99 1.78 -11.66 -9.80
N GLN A 100 0.70 -11.42 -9.06
CA GLN A 100 -0.67 -11.61 -9.51
C GLN A 100 -1.02 -10.63 -10.63
N THR A 101 -0.62 -9.36 -10.51
CA THR A 101 -0.80 -8.38 -11.59
C THR A 101 -0.05 -8.81 -12.86
N ARG A 102 1.18 -9.33 -12.74
CA ARG A 102 1.93 -9.85 -13.89
C ARG A 102 1.26 -11.06 -14.53
N VAL A 103 0.79 -12.01 -13.72
CA VAL A 103 0.07 -13.19 -14.23
C VAL A 103 -1.24 -12.77 -14.90
N GLN A 104 -1.97 -11.82 -14.32
CA GLN A 104 -3.19 -11.30 -14.92
C GLN A 104 -2.93 -10.61 -16.26
N GLY A 105 -1.82 -9.86 -16.38
CA GLY A 105 -1.38 -9.29 -17.65
C GLY A 105 -0.99 -10.35 -18.69
N ALA A 106 -0.32 -11.43 -18.26
CA ALA A 106 -0.02 -12.55 -19.15
C ALA A 106 -1.29 -13.29 -19.62
N LEU A 107 -2.26 -13.49 -18.73
CA LEU A 107 -3.55 -14.11 -19.07
C LEU A 107 -4.37 -13.25 -20.03
N SER A 108 -4.43 -11.93 -19.83
CA SER A 108 -5.12 -11.04 -20.77
C SER A 108 -4.44 -11.03 -22.14
N HIS A 109 -3.11 -11.06 -22.18
CA HIS A 109 -2.36 -11.19 -23.42
C HIS A 109 -2.64 -12.51 -24.14
N ILE A 110 -2.65 -13.65 -23.41
CA ILE A 110 -3.01 -14.96 -23.97
C ILE A 110 -4.45 -14.96 -24.51
N ALA A 111 -5.41 -14.39 -23.77
CA ALA A 111 -6.79 -14.28 -24.22
C ALA A 111 -6.90 -13.47 -25.53
N GLY A 112 -6.15 -12.37 -25.65
CA GLY A 112 -6.06 -11.59 -26.90
C GLY A 112 -5.48 -12.39 -28.06
N LEU A 113 -4.41 -13.16 -27.84
CA LEU A 113 -3.83 -14.04 -28.85
C LEU A 113 -4.80 -15.14 -29.30
N LEU A 114 -5.53 -15.75 -28.37
CA LEU A 114 -6.56 -16.75 -28.67
C LEU A 114 -7.72 -16.14 -29.47
N GLY A 115 -8.15 -14.93 -29.11
CA GLY A 115 -9.17 -14.19 -29.88
C GLY A 115 -8.71 -13.91 -31.30
N ARG A 116 -7.46 -13.47 -31.49
CA ARG A 116 -6.86 -13.25 -32.81
C ARG A 116 -6.76 -14.55 -33.63
N ALA A 117 -6.36 -15.66 -33.01
CA ALA A 117 -6.30 -16.96 -33.67
C ALA A 117 -7.70 -17.43 -34.12
N ALA A 118 -8.72 -17.25 -33.27
CA ALA A 118 -10.10 -17.57 -33.61
C ALA A 118 -10.63 -16.69 -34.76
N ALA A 119 -10.29 -15.40 -34.78
CA ALA A 119 -10.66 -14.49 -35.86
C ALA A 119 -10.02 -14.92 -37.20
N VAL A 120 -8.73 -15.29 -37.21
CA VAL A 120 -8.04 -15.80 -38.41
C VAL A 120 -8.68 -17.10 -38.91
N GLU A 121 -8.99 -18.04 -38.01
CA GLU A 121 -9.68 -19.28 -38.38
C GLU A 121 -11.10 -19.00 -38.91
N GLY A 122 -11.79 -18.01 -38.33
CA GLY A 122 -13.09 -17.50 -38.79
C GLY A 122 -13.02 -16.97 -40.22
N VAL A 123 -12.02 -16.16 -40.55
CA VAL A 123 -11.79 -15.65 -41.91
C VAL A 123 -11.54 -16.79 -42.89
N ALA A 124 -10.65 -17.74 -42.56
CA ALA A 124 -10.37 -18.89 -43.42
C ALA A 124 -11.63 -19.72 -43.69
N ARG A 125 -12.49 -19.90 -42.67
CA ARG A 125 -13.74 -20.65 -42.77
C ARG A 125 -14.82 -19.90 -43.55
N ALA A 126 -14.92 -18.58 -43.39
CA ALA A 126 -15.87 -17.74 -44.13
C ALA A 126 -15.51 -17.66 -45.62
N LEU A 127 -14.22 -17.54 -45.94
CA LEU A 127 -13.72 -17.59 -47.31
C LEU A 127 -13.97 -18.96 -47.97
N ALA A 128 -13.83 -20.06 -47.22
CA ALA A 128 -14.14 -21.40 -47.73
C ALA A 128 -15.64 -21.61 -48.03
N ARG A 129 -16.52 -20.75 -47.50
CA ARG A 129 -17.98 -20.77 -47.74
C ARG A 129 -18.46 -19.67 -48.69
N GLU A 130 -17.54 -18.85 -49.21
CA GLU A 130 -17.84 -17.68 -50.05
C GLU A 130 -18.68 -16.60 -49.33
N ASP A 131 -18.72 -16.63 -47.99
CA ASP A 131 -19.45 -15.69 -47.15
C ASP A 131 -18.58 -14.46 -46.83
N TYR A 132 -18.55 -13.49 -47.76
CA TYR A 132 -17.66 -12.33 -47.63
C TYR A 132 -18.04 -11.36 -46.50
N GLU A 133 -19.32 -11.23 -46.14
CA GLU A 133 -19.70 -10.38 -45.00
C GLU A 133 -19.19 -10.92 -43.67
N ALA A 134 -19.29 -12.23 -43.47
CA ALA A 134 -18.75 -12.88 -42.27
C ALA A 134 -17.22 -12.76 -42.21
N ALA A 135 -16.54 -12.83 -43.37
CA ALA A 135 -15.10 -12.61 -43.43
C ALA A 135 -14.71 -11.17 -43.03
N VAL A 136 -15.46 -10.16 -43.48
CA VAL A 136 -15.22 -8.75 -43.10
C VAL A 136 -15.40 -8.54 -41.60
N HIS A 137 -16.45 -9.13 -41.00
CA HIS A 137 -16.65 -9.05 -39.55
C HIS A 137 -15.50 -9.69 -38.76
N CYS A 138 -15.02 -10.88 -39.15
CA CYS A 138 -13.88 -11.51 -38.48
C CYS A 138 -12.57 -10.71 -38.66
N VAL A 139 -12.38 -10.01 -39.79
CA VAL A 139 -11.23 -9.11 -39.97
C VAL A 139 -11.32 -7.89 -39.06
N ASP A 140 -12.51 -7.31 -38.91
CA ASP A 140 -12.73 -6.16 -38.01
C ASP A 140 -12.49 -6.54 -36.53
N GLU A 141 -12.98 -7.72 -36.12
CA GLU A 141 -12.69 -8.29 -34.80
C GLU A 141 -11.18 -8.51 -34.58
N TYR A 142 -10.45 -8.97 -35.60
CA TYR A 142 -9.00 -9.12 -35.52
C TYR A 142 -8.29 -7.77 -35.33
N LEU A 143 -8.68 -6.74 -36.09
CA LEU A 143 -8.07 -5.41 -36.02
C LEU A 143 -8.34 -4.72 -34.69
N THR A 144 -9.56 -4.83 -34.16
CA THR A 144 -9.93 -4.28 -32.85
C THR A 144 -9.17 -4.98 -31.72
N LEU A 145 -9.01 -6.30 -31.76
CA LEU A 145 -8.18 -7.04 -30.80
C LEU A 145 -6.70 -6.64 -30.92
N GLU A 146 -6.19 -6.42 -32.13
CA GLU A 146 -4.81 -5.97 -32.36
C GLU A 146 -4.58 -4.58 -31.76
N GLU A 147 -5.49 -3.63 -31.99
CA GLU A 147 -5.44 -2.29 -31.41
C GLU A 147 -5.49 -2.31 -29.87
N GLN A 148 -6.35 -3.15 -29.29
CA GLN A 148 -6.42 -3.36 -27.83
C GLN A 148 -5.11 -3.92 -27.26
N THR A 149 -4.49 -4.89 -27.95
CA THR A 149 -3.19 -5.43 -27.52
C THR A 149 -2.06 -4.41 -27.63
N LEU A 150 -2.06 -3.58 -28.66
CA LEU A 150 -1.07 -2.52 -28.86
C LEU A 150 -1.24 -1.40 -27.81
N ALA A 151 -2.47 -1.01 -27.50
CA ALA A 151 -2.77 -0.05 -26.45
C ALA A 151 -2.36 -0.56 -25.06
N ALA A 152 -2.58 -1.84 -24.76
CA ALA A 152 -2.17 -2.46 -23.51
C ALA A 152 -0.62 -2.51 -23.35
N LEU A 153 0.11 -2.76 -24.44
CA LEU A 153 1.57 -2.73 -24.45
C LEU A 153 2.13 -1.31 -24.36
N GLY A 154 1.50 -0.33 -25.01
CA GLY A 154 1.88 1.09 -24.95
C GLY A 154 1.62 1.75 -23.58
N GLY A 155 0.55 1.36 -22.89
CA GLY A 155 0.21 1.86 -21.55
C GLY A 155 1.10 1.34 -20.43
N SER A 156 1.77 0.19 -20.60
CA SER A 156 2.66 -0.40 -19.59
C SER A 156 4.06 0.23 -19.52
N GLY A 157 4.38 1.19 -20.40
CA GLY A 157 5.65 1.94 -20.40
C GLY A 157 5.68 3.12 -19.43
N ALA A 158 4.55 3.47 -18.80
CA ALA A 158 4.49 4.56 -17.84
C ALA A 158 4.85 4.08 -16.42
N SER A 159 6.15 4.19 -16.11
CA SER A 159 6.74 4.24 -14.76
C SER A 159 6.54 3.02 -13.85
N PRO A 160 7.60 2.22 -13.56
CA PRO A 160 7.69 1.64 -12.23
C PRO A 160 7.90 2.80 -11.26
N THR A 161 6.87 3.06 -10.49
CA THR A 161 6.80 3.98 -9.36
C THR A 161 8.13 3.97 -8.62
N ALA A 162 8.85 5.09 -8.69
CA ALA A 162 9.85 5.41 -7.68
C ALA A 162 9.11 5.52 -6.35
N VAL A 163 8.95 4.38 -5.67
CA VAL A 163 8.63 4.35 -4.25
C VAL A 163 9.83 5.00 -3.58
N ALA A 164 9.71 6.30 -3.34
CA ALA A 164 10.62 7.06 -2.51
C ALA A 164 10.68 6.35 -1.15
N GLY A 165 11.75 5.58 -0.96
CA GLY A 165 12.13 5.06 0.34
C GLY A 165 12.41 6.25 1.25
N SER A 166 11.43 6.57 2.09
CA SER A 166 11.62 7.46 3.23
C SER A 166 12.77 6.92 4.07
N LYS A 167 13.88 7.65 4.11
CA LYS A 167 14.97 7.43 5.07
C LYS A 167 14.42 7.71 6.47
N ALA A 168 14.06 6.65 7.20
CA ALA A 168 14.07 6.66 8.66
C ALA A 168 15.31 5.87 9.11
N GLY A 169 16.14 6.52 9.92
CA GLY A 169 17.38 5.95 10.44
C GLY A 169 17.13 4.75 11.36
N GLY A 170 18.01 3.77 11.26
CA GLY A 170 18.12 2.61 12.15
C GLY A 170 19.32 1.80 11.70
N ALA A 171 20.36 1.76 12.53
CA ALA A 171 21.66 1.18 12.21
C ALA A 171 21.63 -0.34 12.02
N GLY A 172 22.43 -0.83 11.07
CA GLY A 172 23.04 -2.16 11.11
C GLY A 172 22.21 -3.32 10.57
N VAL A 173 22.47 -3.72 9.32
CA VAL A 173 23.22 -4.95 8.96
C VAL A 173 23.23 -5.04 7.42
N ALA A 174 24.42 -5.27 6.87
CA ALA A 174 24.68 -5.33 5.44
C ALA A 174 23.95 -6.50 4.75
N PRO A 175 23.46 -6.33 3.51
CA PRO A 175 22.85 -7.40 2.72
C PRO A 175 23.90 -8.33 2.08
N PRO A 176 23.63 -9.64 1.93
CA PRO A 176 24.40 -10.46 1.01
C PRO A 176 23.99 -10.15 -0.44
N ALA A 177 24.99 -10.14 -1.31
CA ALA A 177 24.87 -9.97 -2.74
C ALA A 177 24.11 -11.16 -3.35
N GLU A 178 23.01 -10.89 -4.06
CA GLU A 178 22.31 -11.88 -4.87
C GLU A 178 21.96 -11.24 -6.22
N HIS A 179 22.74 -11.68 -7.21
CA HIS A 179 22.43 -11.80 -8.64
C HIS A 179 21.74 -10.63 -9.35
N GLY A 180 22.56 -9.97 -10.20
CA GLY A 180 22.11 -9.02 -11.21
C GLY A 180 20.97 -9.59 -12.04
N VAL A 181 19.82 -8.92 -11.95
CA VAL A 181 18.75 -9.07 -12.93
C VAL A 181 19.26 -8.39 -14.20
N GLY A 182 19.79 -9.22 -15.09
CA GLY A 182 20.14 -8.81 -16.44
C GLY A 182 18.94 -8.15 -17.11
N SER A 183 19.17 -6.92 -17.54
CA SER A 183 18.57 -6.31 -18.73
C SER A 183 17.03 -6.24 -18.79
N VAL A 184 16.48 -5.22 -18.14
CA VAL A 184 15.17 -4.64 -18.54
C VAL A 184 15.22 -4.12 -20.00
N ALA A 185 16.42 -3.82 -20.53
CA ALA A 185 16.63 -3.46 -21.93
C ALA A 185 16.32 -4.60 -22.92
N CYS A 186 16.40 -5.87 -22.51
CA CYS A 186 16.07 -7.00 -23.39
C CYS A 186 14.56 -7.15 -23.62
N LEU A 187 13.71 -6.80 -22.65
CA LEU A 187 12.25 -6.88 -22.84
C LEU A 187 11.71 -5.78 -23.78
N ALA A 188 12.33 -4.59 -23.76
CA ALA A 188 12.01 -3.54 -24.74
C ALA A 188 12.53 -3.86 -26.15
N GLY A 189 13.64 -4.61 -26.27
CA GLY A 189 14.09 -5.17 -27.55
C GLY A 189 13.16 -6.24 -28.09
N VAL A 190 12.67 -7.13 -27.22
CA VAL A 190 11.68 -8.16 -27.55
C VAL A 190 10.36 -7.54 -28.02
N SER A 191 9.90 -6.42 -27.44
CA SER A 191 8.66 -5.77 -27.93
C SER A 191 8.84 -5.12 -29.31
N ALA A 192 10.02 -4.61 -29.65
CA ALA A 192 10.30 -4.06 -30.98
C ALA A 192 10.42 -5.15 -32.06
N GLU A 193 11.11 -6.25 -31.76
CA GLU A 193 11.17 -7.42 -32.66
C GLU A 193 9.80 -8.08 -32.82
N GLN A 194 9.02 -8.20 -31.73
CA GLN A 194 7.64 -8.69 -31.79
C GLN A 194 6.73 -7.75 -32.59
N ALA A 195 6.84 -6.43 -32.40
CA ALA A 195 6.09 -5.46 -33.19
C ALA A 195 6.42 -5.54 -34.69
N ALA A 196 7.70 -5.75 -35.05
CA ALA A 196 8.11 -5.95 -36.43
C ALA A 196 7.55 -7.27 -37.00
N ALA A 197 7.56 -8.35 -36.22
CA ALA A 197 6.98 -9.64 -36.60
C ALA A 197 5.45 -9.54 -36.79
N PHE A 198 4.74 -8.81 -35.93
CA PHE A 198 3.31 -8.57 -36.07
C PHE A 198 2.99 -7.71 -37.29
N ALA A 199 3.77 -6.65 -37.55
CA ALA A 199 3.61 -5.84 -38.75
C ALA A 199 3.83 -6.66 -40.04
N GLN A 200 4.76 -7.63 -40.01
CA GLN A 200 5.00 -8.54 -41.12
C GLN A 200 3.86 -9.55 -41.30
N HIS A 201 3.31 -10.08 -40.21
CA HIS A 201 2.13 -10.95 -40.25
C HIS A 201 0.89 -10.21 -40.78
N ARG A 202 0.68 -8.96 -40.33
CA ARG A 202 -0.40 -8.10 -40.83
C ARG A 202 -0.29 -7.86 -42.34
N ARG A 203 0.91 -7.54 -42.83
CA ARG A 203 1.17 -7.41 -44.28
C ARG A 203 0.91 -8.71 -45.03
N SER A 204 1.34 -9.84 -44.49
CA SER A 204 1.09 -11.15 -45.11
C SER A 204 -0.40 -11.49 -45.20
N VAL A 205 -1.20 -11.11 -44.20
CA VAL A 205 -2.66 -11.32 -44.22
C VAL A 205 -3.31 -10.34 -45.20
N GLU A 206 -2.92 -9.06 -45.21
CA GLU A 206 -3.40 -8.06 -46.18
C GLU A 206 -3.06 -8.47 -47.63
N GLU A 207 -1.86 -8.99 -47.88
CA GLU A 207 -1.43 -9.54 -49.17
C GLU A 207 -2.23 -10.78 -49.55
N ALA A 208 -2.48 -11.72 -48.63
CA ALA A 208 -3.29 -12.90 -48.90
C ALA A 208 -4.75 -12.55 -49.20
N VAL A 209 -5.34 -11.61 -48.44
CA VAL A 209 -6.72 -11.14 -48.64
C VAL A 209 -6.84 -10.37 -49.96
N SER A 210 -5.87 -9.51 -50.29
CA SER A 210 -5.86 -8.80 -51.59
C SER A 210 -5.62 -9.72 -52.78
N ALA A 211 -4.79 -10.76 -52.63
CA ALA A 211 -4.62 -11.81 -53.63
C ALA A 211 -5.90 -12.63 -53.85
N CYS A 212 -6.61 -13.02 -52.77
CA CYS A 212 -7.90 -13.69 -52.86
C CYS A 212 -8.97 -12.81 -53.51
N LEU A 213 -9.05 -11.52 -53.13
CA LEU A 213 -10.00 -10.58 -53.73
C LEU A 213 -9.70 -10.33 -55.22
N THR A 214 -8.43 -10.20 -55.60
CA THR A 214 -8.07 -10.04 -57.03
C THR A 214 -8.31 -11.31 -57.83
N ALA A 215 -8.11 -12.49 -57.24
CA ALA A 215 -8.47 -13.78 -57.86
C ALA A 215 -9.99 -13.93 -58.02
N ALA A 216 -10.79 -13.55 -57.02
CA ALA A 216 -12.25 -13.55 -57.09
C ALA A 216 -12.78 -12.56 -58.14
N VAL A 217 -12.16 -11.38 -58.26
CA VAL A 217 -12.49 -10.39 -59.30
C VAL A 217 -12.08 -10.88 -60.70
N ALA A 218 -10.94 -11.57 -60.82
CA ALA A 218 -10.46 -12.14 -62.08
C ALA A 218 -11.27 -13.38 -62.52
N ALA A 219 -11.84 -14.13 -61.57
CA ALA A 219 -12.75 -15.24 -61.84
C ALA A 219 -14.09 -14.78 -62.44
N GLY A 220 -14.45 -13.49 -62.29
CA GLY A 220 -15.64 -12.93 -62.93
C GLY A 220 -16.96 -13.45 -62.34
N ASP A 221 -16.98 -13.90 -61.09
CA ASP A 221 -18.19 -14.41 -60.43
C ASP A 221 -19.07 -13.25 -59.92
N HIS A 222 -19.71 -12.58 -60.87
CA HIS A 222 -20.98 -11.90 -60.66
C HIS A 222 -22.14 -12.89 -60.88
N ALA A 223 -22.23 -13.94 -60.06
CA ALA A 223 -23.38 -14.84 -60.08
C ALA A 223 -23.78 -15.20 -58.64
N ALA A 224 -24.88 -14.60 -58.22
CA ALA A 224 -25.49 -14.70 -56.90
C ALA A 224 -25.91 -16.14 -56.51
N PRO A 225 -26.30 -16.37 -55.24
CA PRO A 225 -27.70 -16.10 -54.91
C PRO A 225 -27.90 -15.46 -53.52
N GLY A 226 -28.75 -14.43 -53.44
CA GLY A 226 -29.25 -13.90 -52.18
C GLY A 226 -29.44 -12.39 -52.22
N GLY A 227 -30.67 -11.92 -52.30
CA GLY A 227 -31.01 -10.53 -52.61
C GLY A 227 -30.66 -9.52 -51.51
N GLY A 228 -30.26 -8.32 -51.96
CA GLY A 228 -30.03 -7.17 -51.10
C GLY A 228 -29.42 -6.00 -51.86
N LEU A 229 -30.27 -5.21 -52.52
CA LEU A 229 -30.00 -3.85 -53.04
C LEU A 229 -28.68 -3.63 -53.80
N ALA A 230 -28.75 -3.74 -55.12
CA ALA A 230 -27.76 -3.25 -56.05
C ALA A 230 -27.53 -1.73 -55.89
N LEU A 231 -26.48 -1.33 -55.19
CA LEU A 231 -25.75 -0.11 -55.50
C LEU A 231 -24.57 -0.52 -56.38
N ARG A 232 -24.79 -0.50 -57.70
CA ARG A 232 -23.72 -0.63 -58.69
C ARG A 232 -22.86 0.63 -58.65
N LEU A 233 -21.94 0.70 -57.69
CA LEU A 233 -20.81 1.60 -57.80
C LEU A 233 -19.89 1.01 -58.87
N SER A 234 -19.65 1.80 -59.91
CA SER A 234 -18.76 1.43 -61.00
C SER A 234 -17.33 1.22 -60.47
N GLU A 235 -16.52 0.42 -61.17
CA GLU A 235 -15.12 0.13 -60.81
C GLU A 235 -14.29 1.41 -60.55
N GLY A 236 -14.65 2.52 -61.23
CA GLY A 236 -14.05 3.84 -61.02
C GLY A 236 -14.41 4.49 -59.68
N GLU A 237 -15.64 4.31 -59.19
CA GLU A 237 -16.09 4.86 -57.90
C GLU A 237 -15.51 4.09 -56.73
N VAL A 238 -15.39 2.77 -56.83
CA VAL A 238 -14.71 1.94 -55.81
C VAL A 238 -13.23 2.31 -55.74
N ARG A 239 -12.56 2.55 -56.87
CA ARG A 239 -11.17 3.06 -56.88
C ARG A 239 -11.06 4.47 -56.28
N ALA A 240 -12.02 5.35 -56.55
CA ALA A 240 -12.04 6.70 -55.97
C ALA A 240 -12.21 6.66 -54.45
N VAL A 241 -13.13 5.84 -53.93
CA VAL A 241 -13.35 5.68 -52.48
C VAL A 241 -12.13 5.06 -51.80
N LEU A 242 -11.48 4.07 -52.43
CA LEU A 242 -10.25 3.47 -51.88
C LEU A 242 -9.05 4.42 -51.94
N ALA A 243 -8.94 5.27 -52.97
CA ALA A 243 -7.92 6.32 -53.06
C ALA A 243 -8.15 7.39 -51.98
N GLN A 244 -9.40 7.81 -51.80
CA GLN A 244 -9.79 8.79 -50.80
C GLN A 244 -9.59 8.26 -49.37
N ARG A 245 -9.81 6.96 -49.14
CA ARG A 245 -9.54 6.30 -47.85
C ARG A 245 -8.03 6.13 -47.57
N ARG A 246 -7.21 5.92 -48.62
CA ARG A 246 -5.74 5.94 -48.50
C ARG A 246 -5.19 7.33 -48.20
N GLU A 247 -5.76 8.38 -48.79
CA GLU A 247 -5.42 9.77 -48.48
C GLU A 247 -5.74 10.12 -47.02
N TRP A 248 -6.91 9.71 -46.52
CA TRP A 248 -7.27 9.92 -45.11
C TRP A 248 -6.34 9.19 -44.15
N SER A 249 -5.96 7.94 -44.48
CA SER A 249 -4.98 7.18 -43.69
C SER A 249 -3.59 7.83 -43.70
N GLN A 250 -3.13 8.37 -44.83
CA GLN A 250 -1.85 9.06 -44.90
C GLN A 250 -1.86 10.40 -44.15
N ASP A 251 -2.94 11.17 -44.21
CA ASP A 251 -3.09 12.41 -43.43
C ASP A 251 -3.13 12.14 -41.92
N GLU A 252 -3.75 11.05 -41.49
CA GLU A 252 -3.83 10.65 -40.09
C GLU A 252 -2.46 10.16 -39.56
N ILE A 253 -1.71 9.41 -40.39
CA ILE A 253 -0.32 9.03 -40.11
C ILE A 253 0.60 10.26 -40.09
N SER A 254 0.34 11.25 -40.94
CA SER A 254 1.12 12.51 -40.99
C SER A 254 0.91 13.36 -39.75
N ARG A 255 -0.33 13.43 -39.24
CA ARG A 255 -0.66 14.12 -37.98
C ARG A 255 -0.04 13.46 -36.76
N LEU A 256 0.08 12.13 -36.76
CA LEU A 256 0.77 11.38 -35.71
C LEU A 256 2.30 11.51 -35.75
N ARG A 257 2.89 11.95 -36.87
CA ARG A 257 4.35 12.18 -37.00
C ARG A 257 4.81 13.60 -36.65
N LEU A 258 3.88 14.55 -36.54
CA LEU A 258 4.17 15.97 -36.24
C LEU A 258 3.79 16.38 -34.81
N ALA A 259 3.30 15.45 -33.98
CA ALA A 259 3.11 15.60 -32.54
C ALA A 259 4.15 14.76 -31.78
#